data_AF-A0A7S2HVY0-F1
#
_entry.id   AF-A0A7S2HVY0-F1
#
_cell.length_a   1.000
_cell.length_b   1.000
_cell.length_c   1.000
_cell.angle_alpha   90.00
_cell.angle_beta   90.00
_cell.angle_gamma   90.00
#
_symmetry.space_group_name_H-M   'P 1'
#
loop_
_entity.id
_entity.type
_entity.pdbx_description
1 polymer ?
#
loop_
_entity_poly.entity_id
_entity_poly.type
_entity_poly.pdbx_seq_one_letter_code
_entity_poly.pdbx_strand_id
1 'polypeptide(L)'
;EQSKYFPKDIVEELWSDIPCHDEFFRWIQFHNLATEVIEYRGLKSVVVHYQEYGDDLSGVALRLGSFLGYGNVDEIKKEMKEEDMPQFVYGNTYQNYYTEEQKVAIWKFFEMMAHPKIWSILQYYQIPNL
;
A
#
# COMPACT_ATOMS: atom_id res chain seq x y z
N GLU A 1 25.71 -11.63 8.12
CA GLU A 1 24.56 -12.46 8.60
C GLU A 1 23.45 -12.60 7.58
N GLN A 2 23.05 -11.52 6.89
CA GLN A 2 21.96 -11.51 5.91
C GLN A 2 22.18 -12.41 4.67
N SER A 3 23.41 -12.50 4.15
CA SER A 3 23.76 -13.40 3.02
C SER A 3 23.59 -14.90 3.30
N LYS A 4 23.30 -15.29 4.55
CA LYS A 4 22.98 -16.68 4.90
C LYS A 4 21.59 -17.10 4.41
N TYR A 5 20.65 -16.16 4.34
CA TYR A 5 19.24 -16.43 4.04
C TYR A 5 18.79 -15.82 2.71
N PHE A 6 19.59 -14.93 2.13
CA PHE A 6 19.30 -14.28 0.86
C PHE A 6 20.45 -14.50 -0.12
N PRO A 7 20.15 -14.67 -1.42
CA PRO A 7 21.15 -14.67 -2.48
C PRO A 7 22.10 -13.47 -2.34
N LYS A 8 23.39 -13.71 -2.53
CA LYS A 8 24.45 -12.74 -2.24
C LYS A 8 24.35 -11.50 -3.15
N ASP A 9 23.94 -11.72 -4.38
CA ASP A 9 23.55 -10.72 -5.38
C ASP A 9 22.42 -9.81 -4.89
N ILE A 10 21.37 -10.35 -4.27
CA ILE A 10 20.29 -9.53 -3.69
C ILE A 10 20.82 -8.64 -2.56
N VAL A 11 21.66 -9.19 -1.69
CA VAL A 11 22.20 -8.43 -0.55
C VAL A 11 23.21 -7.35 -1.01
N GLU A 12 24.06 -7.67 -1.98
CA GLU A 12 25.10 -6.77 -2.47
C GLU A 12 24.58 -5.71 -3.43
N GLU A 13 23.54 -5.99 -4.22
CA GLU A 13 23.01 -5.05 -5.21
C GLU A 13 21.80 -4.23 -4.71
N LEU A 14 20.98 -4.77 -3.79
CA LEU A 14 19.72 -4.10 -3.40
C LEU A 14 19.76 -3.51 -2.00
N TRP A 15 20.57 -4.03 -1.08
CA TRP A 15 20.46 -3.65 0.34
C TRP A 15 21.51 -2.66 0.80
N SER A 16 22.66 -2.57 0.13
CA SER A 16 23.76 -1.68 0.55
C SER A 16 23.36 -0.20 0.56
N ASP A 17 22.47 0.19 -0.35
CA ASP A 17 22.18 1.60 -0.66
C ASP A 17 20.82 2.05 -0.10
N ILE A 18 20.05 1.14 0.50
CA ILE A 18 18.73 1.43 1.07
C ILE A 18 18.86 1.62 2.59
N PRO A 19 18.74 2.86 3.10
CA PRO A 19 18.67 3.07 4.54
C PRO A 19 17.47 2.32 5.13
N CYS A 20 17.66 1.65 6.26
CA CYS A 20 16.61 0.89 6.95
C CYS A 20 15.97 -0.22 6.09
N HIS A 21 16.73 -0.89 5.22
CA HIS A 21 16.25 -1.98 4.35
C HIS A 21 15.52 -3.10 5.11
N ASP A 22 15.92 -3.40 6.35
CA ASP A 22 15.25 -4.39 7.20
C ASP A 22 13.77 -4.03 7.49
N GLU A 23 13.46 -2.75 7.63
CA GLU A 23 12.10 -2.26 7.87
C GLU A 23 11.24 -2.41 6.62
N PHE A 24 11.80 -2.08 5.46
CA PHE A 24 11.18 -2.28 4.16
C PHE A 24 10.92 -3.76 3.89
N PHE A 25 11.91 -4.62 4.13
CA PHE A 25 11.77 -6.07 3.98
C PHE A 25 10.67 -6.62 4.88
N ARG A 26 10.68 -6.26 6.18
CA ARG A 26 9.67 -6.69 7.14
C ARG A 26 8.27 -6.27 6.70
N TRP A 27 8.11 -5.03 6.24
CA TRP A 27 6.83 -4.51 5.77
C TRP A 27 6.33 -5.30 4.56
N ILE A 28 7.17 -5.52 3.54
CA ILE A 28 6.78 -6.27 2.33
C ILE A 28 6.41 -7.71 2.68
N GLN A 29 7.24 -8.39 3.48
CA GLN A 29 7.00 -9.79 3.82
C GLN A 29 5.69 -9.99 4.58
N PHE A 30 5.37 -9.08 5.50
CA PHE A 30 4.07 -9.11 6.17
C PHE A 30 2.92 -9.04 5.17
N HIS A 31 2.97 -8.14 4.20
CA HIS A 31 1.92 -7.95 3.19
C HIS A 31 1.85 -9.09 2.17
N ASN A 32 3.00 -9.65 1.79
CA ASN A 32 3.07 -10.84 0.95
C ASN A 32 2.34 -12.02 1.61
N LEU A 33 2.72 -12.33 2.86
CA LEU A 33 2.12 -13.43 3.62
C LEU A 33 0.63 -13.21 3.88
N ALA A 34 0.23 -11.98 4.23
CA ALA A 34 -1.18 -11.66 4.40
C ALA A 34 -1.98 -11.89 3.10
N THR A 35 -1.41 -11.50 1.96
CA THR A 35 -2.02 -11.72 0.64
C THR A 35 -2.14 -13.19 0.29
N GLU A 36 -1.08 -13.97 0.51
CA GLU A 36 -1.08 -15.41 0.29
C GLU A 36 -2.17 -16.09 1.12
N VAL A 37 -2.34 -15.71 2.39
CA VAL A 37 -3.40 -16.25 3.25
C VAL A 37 -4.79 -15.89 2.73
N ILE A 38 -5.01 -14.65 2.31
CA ILE A 38 -6.29 -14.21 1.72
C ILE A 38 -6.63 -15.04 0.50
N GLU A 39 -5.67 -15.22 -0.42
CA GLU A 39 -5.87 -15.96 -1.66
C GLU A 39 -6.06 -17.45 -1.43
N TYR A 40 -5.18 -18.06 -0.62
CA TYR A 40 -5.25 -19.47 -0.26
C TYR A 40 -6.58 -19.84 0.40
N ARG A 41 -7.14 -18.95 1.22
CA ARG A 41 -8.41 -19.16 1.92
C ARG A 41 -9.63 -18.68 1.14
N GLY A 42 -9.44 -18.07 -0.04
CA GLY A 42 -10.53 -17.51 -0.83
C GLY A 42 -11.30 -16.40 -0.11
N LEU A 43 -10.63 -15.63 0.75
CA LEU A 43 -11.27 -14.56 1.51
C LEU A 43 -11.54 -13.36 0.59
N LYS A 44 -12.71 -12.73 0.78
CA LYS A 44 -13.00 -11.46 0.14
C LYS A 44 -12.21 -10.36 0.86
N SER A 45 -11.58 -9.48 0.08
CA SER A 45 -10.82 -8.33 0.58
C SER A 45 -11.16 -7.09 -0.25
N VAL A 46 -11.07 -5.92 0.37
CA VAL A 46 -11.17 -4.61 -0.29
C VAL A 46 -9.89 -3.83 -0.01
N VAL A 47 -9.34 -3.19 -1.03
CA VAL A 47 -8.17 -2.31 -0.92
C VAL A 47 -8.65 -0.87 -0.91
N VAL A 48 -8.10 -0.08 0.00
CA VAL A 48 -8.35 1.36 0.10
C VAL A 48 -7.00 2.04 0.32
N HIS A 49 -6.71 3.06 -0.47
CA HIS A 49 -5.51 3.87 -0.33
C HIS A 49 -5.78 5.05 0.59
N TYR A 50 -4.82 5.37 1.45
CA TYR A 50 -4.95 6.47 2.42
C TYR A 50 -5.34 7.81 1.78
N GLN A 51 -4.80 8.11 0.60
CA GLN A 51 -5.04 9.34 -0.15
C GLN A 51 -6.49 9.44 -0.65
N GLU A 52 -7.15 8.31 -0.89
CA GLU A 52 -8.56 8.31 -1.31
C GLU A 52 -9.49 8.84 -0.21
N TYR A 53 -9.11 8.79 1.06
CA TYR A 53 -9.91 9.41 2.12
C TYR A 53 -9.94 10.94 2.01
N GLY A 54 -8.90 11.56 1.44
CA GLY A 54 -8.89 13.00 1.20
C GLY A 54 -9.42 13.38 -0.18
N ASP A 55 -9.17 12.56 -1.19
CA ASP A 55 -9.52 12.86 -2.58
C ASP A 55 -10.94 12.42 -2.98
N ASP A 56 -11.43 11.30 -2.43
CA ASP A 56 -12.76 10.72 -2.74
C ASP A 56 -13.32 9.89 -1.57
N LEU A 57 -13.55 10.56 -0.44
CA LEU A 57 -14.08 9.92 0.77
C LEU A 57 -15.43 9.22 0.52
N SER A 58 -16.28 9.82 -0.33
CA SER A 58 -17.58 9.27 -0.70
C SER A 58 -17.44 7.96 -1.48
N GLY A 59 -16.54 7.91 -2.46
CA GLY A 59 -16.24 6.67 -3.20
C GLY A 59 -15.71 5.56 -2.29
N VAL A 60 -14.81 5.89 -1.35
CA VAL A 60 -14.32 4.94 -0.34
C VAL A 60 -15.46 4.37 0.50
N ALA A 61 -16.32 5.24 1.05
CA ALA A 61 -17.45 4.83 1.88
C ALA A 61 -18.43 3.92 1.13
N LEU A 62 -18.73 4.22 -0.14
CA LEU A 62 -19.61 3.39 -0.96
C LEU A 62 -19.00 2.02 -1.26
N ARG A 63 -17.70 1.95 -1.56
CA ARG A 63 -17.01 0.66 -1.77
C ARG A 63 -17.00 -0.18 -0.50
N LEU A 64 -16.76 0.42 0.65
CA LEU A 64 -16.79 -0.26 1.94
C LEU A 64 -18.21 -0.72 2.30
N GLY A 65 -19.21 0.14 2.13
CA GLY A 65 -20.62 -0.19 2.38
C GLY A 65 -21.07 -1.37 1.51
N SER A 66 -20.77 -1.33 0.22
CA SER A 66 -21.04 -2.43 -0.71
C SER A 66 -20.32 -3.73 -0.30
N PHE A 67 -19.03 -3.64 0.07
CA PHE A 67 -18.25 -4.78 0.55
C PHE A 67 -18.84 -5.41 1.82
N LEU A 68 -19.32 -4.60 2.75
CA LEU A 68 -19.96 -5.03 4.00
C LEU A 68 -21.40 -5.53 3.81
N GLY A 69 -21.94 -5.47 2.58
CA GLY A 69 -23.28 -5.97 2.28
C GLY A 69 -24.41 -4.98 2.55
N TYR A 70 -24.11 -3.68 2.72
CA TYR A 70 -25.12 -2.63 2.63
C TYR A 70 -25.55 -2.53 1.17
N GLY A 71 -26.52 -3.37 0.80
CA GLY A 71 -26.82 -3.77 -0.57
C GLY A 71 -27.42 -2.70 -1.48
N ASN A 72 -27.65 -1.48 -1.00
CA ASN A 72 -28.20 -0.41 -1.81
C ASN A 72 -27.31 0.85 -1.73
N VAL A 73 -26.42 0.97 -2.71
CA VAL A 73 -25.54 2.13 -2.90
C VAL A 73 -26.36 3.43 -2.94
N ASP A 74 -27.58 3.41 -3.47
CA ASP A 74 -28.44 4.60 -3.53
C ASP A 74 -29.03 4.97 -2.17
N GLU A 75 -29.24 4.02 -1.26
CA GLU A 75 -29.64 4.31 0.12
C GLU A 75 -28.46 4.89 0.91
N ILE A 76 -27.26 4.31 0.76
CA ILE A 76 -26.05 4.86 1.38
C ILE A 76 -25.83 6.30 0.90
N LYS A 77 -25.95 6.57 -0.40
CA LYS A 77 -25.83 7.93 -0.95
C LYS A 77 -26.89 8.90 -0.44
N LYS A 78 -28.11 8.44 -0.14
CA LYS A 78 -29.18 9.29 0.40
C LYS A 78 -28.92 9.68 1.85
N GLU A 79 -28.30 8.79 2.62
CA GLU A 79 -27.98 9.03 4.03
C GLU A 79 -26.66 9.79 4.20
N MET A 80 -25.72 9.62 3.26
CA MET A 80 -24.45 10.35 3.24
C MET A 80 -24.67 11.81 2.83
N LYS A 81 -24.70 12.72 3.80
CA LYS A 81 -24.60 14.15 3.54
C LYS A 81 -23.15 14.60 3.66
N GLU A 82 -22.68 15.38 2.69
CA GLU A 82 -21.30 15.89 2.69
C GLU A 82 -20.97 16.69 3.96
N GLU A 83 -21.96 17.40 4.50
CA GLU A 83 -21.85 18.17 5.74
C GLU A 83 -21.66 17.32 7.01
N ASP A 84 -22.07 16.05 6.97
CA ASP A 84 -21.91 15.09 8.08
C ASP A 84 -20.59 14.30 7.97
N MET A 85 -19.85 14.42 6.86
CA MET A 85 -18.62 13.69 6.65
C MET A 85 -17.46 14.34 7.42
N PRO A 86 -16.65 13.56 8.17
CA PRO A 86 -15.51 14.12 8.87
C PRO A 86 -14.51 14.68 7.85
N GLN A 87 -13.98 15.87 8.12
CA GLN A 87 -12.87 16.39 7.31
C GLN A 87 -11.66 15.48 7.46
N PHE A 88 -11.17 14.97 6.34
CA PHE A 88 -9.93 14.23 6.32
C PHE A 88 -8.75 15.21 6.40
N VAL A 89 -8.01 15.15 7.51
CA VAL A 89 -6.78 15.93 7.68
C VAL A 89 -5.62 15.05 7.25
N TYR A 90 -5.00 15.41 6.12
CA TYR A 90 -3.76 14.79 5.68
C TYR A 90 -2.70 14.89 6.77
N GLY A 91 -2.08 13.75 7.12
CA GLY A 91 -0.91 13.72 7.98
C GLY A 91 0.35 14.30 7.32
N ASN A 92 1.48 14.22 8.04
CA ASN A 92 2.78 14.67 7.55
C ASN A 92 3.16 14.04 6.20
N THR A 93 3.74 14.84 5.30
CA THR A 93 4.32 14.37 4.05
C THR A 93 5.76 13.88 4.31
N TYR A 94 5.95 12.55 4.32
CA TYR A 94 7.25 11.91 4.60
C TYR A 94 8.24 11.99 3.41
N GLN A 95 8.11 12.99 2.52
CA GLN A 95 8.85 13.02 1.26
C GLN A 95 10.33 13.38 1.40
N ASN A 96 10.75 13.90 2.55
CA ASN A 96 12.09 14.46 2.76
C ASN A 96 13.02 13.56 3.59
N TYR A 97 12.61 12.33 3.93
CA TYR A 97 13.44 11.40 4.70
C TYR A 97 14.48 10.67 3.86
N TYR A 98 14.29 10.60 2.55
CA TYR A 98 15.13 9.85 1.61
C TYR A 98 15.50 10.73 0.43
N THR A 99 16.71 10.54 -0.11
CA THR A 99 17.13 11.18 -1.37
C THR A 99 16.38 10.57 -2.55
N GLU A 100 16.40 11.21 -3.72
CA GLU A 100 15.76 10.66 -4.93
C GLU A 100 16.38 9.32 -5.35
N GLU A 101 17.70 9.19 -5.24
CA GLU A 101 18.42 7.93 -5.53
C GLU A 101 17.96 6.81 -4.59
N GLN A 102 17.80 7.12 -3.31
CA GLN A 102 17.28 6.16 -2.33
C GLN A 102 15.82 5.79 -2.61
N LYS A 103 14.97 6.74 -3.03
CA LYS A 103 13.59 6.46 -3.43
C LYS A 103 13.54 5.52 -4.62
N VAL A 104 14.37 5.73 -5.65
CA VAL A 104 14.48 4.82 -6.81
C VAL A 104 14.90 3.42 -6.34
N ALA A 105 15.92 3.32 -5.48
CA ALA A 105 16.41 2.03 -4.97
C ALA A 105 15.32 1.30 -4.15
N ILE A 106 14.61 2.01 -3.26
CA ILE A 106 13.48 1.48 -2.48
C ILE A 106 12.37 0.96 -3.41
N TRP A 107 12.04 1.68 -4.48
CA TRP A 107 11.03 1.25 -5.44
C TRP A 107 11.42 -0.02 -6.18
N LYS A 108 12.67 -0.14 -6.64
CA LYS A 108 13.18 -1.36 -7.27
C LYS A 108 13.17 -2.53 -6.28
N PHE A 109 13.55 -2.26 -5.03
CA PHE A 109 13.47 -3.27 -3.98
C PHE A 109 12.03 -3.77 -3.76
N PHE A 110 11.05 -2.86 -3.76
CA PHE A 110 9.64 -3.24 -3.68
C PHE A 110 9.18 -4.06 -4.88
N GLU A 111 9.54 -3.66 -6.11
CA GLU A 111 9.21 -4.37 -7.34
C GLU A 111 9.69 -5.83 -7.31
N MET A 112 10.92 -6.04 -6.85
CA MET A 112 11.54 -7.36 -6.84
C MET A 112 11.02 -8.27 -5.73
N MET A 113 10.66 -7.70 -4.57
CA MET A 113 10.34 -8.48 -3.38
C MET A 113 8.85 -8.65 -3.14
N ALA A 114 8.01 -7.76 -3.68
CA ALA A 114 6.57 -7.80 -3.44
C ALA A 114 5.91 -8.93 -4.23
N HIS A 115 4.92 -9.57 -3.61
CA HIS A 115 3.97 -10.41 -4.32
C HIS A 115 3.28 -9.58 -5.42
N PRO A 116 2.99 -10.13 -6.62
CA PRO A 116 2.46 -9.34 -7.75
C PRO A 116 1.23 -8.48 -7.40
N LYS A 117 0.36 -9.00 -6.53
CA LYS A 117 -0.81 -8.24 -6.06
C LYS A 117 -0.44 -7.07 -5.15
N ILE A 118 0.51 -7.25 -4.22
CA ILE A 118 1.00 -6.15 -3.39
C ILE A 118 1.70 -5.11 -4.26
N TRP A 119 2.49 -5.55 -5.25
CA TRP A 119 3.11 -4.63 -6.20
C TRP A 119 2.08 -3.78 -6.93
N SER A 120 1.01 -4.39 -7.44
CA SER A 120 -0.06 -3.65 -8.12
C SER A 120 -0.77 -2.62 -7.23
N ILE A 121 -0.90 -2.92 -5.94
CA ILE A 121 -1.45 -1.98 -4.94
C ILE A 121 -0.46 -0.83 -4.71
N LEU A 122 0.82 -1.14 -4.56
CA LEU A 122 1.85 -0.13 -4.31
C LEU A 122 1.99 0.85 -5.48
N GLN A 123 1.82 0.41 -6.72
CA GLN A 123 1.91 1.27 -7.91
C GLN A 123 1.01 2.51 -7.85
N TYR A 124 -0.06 2.50 -7.07
CA TYR A 124 -0.87 3.69 -6.80
C TYR A 124 -0.05 4.86 -6.22
N TYR A 125 0.99 4.55 -5.44
CA TYR A 125 1.91 5.53 -4.84
C TYR A 125 3.11 5.86 -5.71
N GLN A 126 3.24 5.25 -6.89
CA GLN A 126 4.37 5.50 -7.76
C GLN A 126 4.37 6.97 -8.17
N ILE A 127 5.44 7.66 -7.79
CA ILE A 127 5.59 9.08 -8.10
C ILE A 127 5.87 9.18 -9.61
N PRO A 128 5.11 9.98 -10.37
CA PRO A 128 5.40 10.20 -11.79
C PRO A 128 6.82 10.78 -11.95
N ASN A 129 7.61 10.16 -12.82
CA ASN A 129 9.00 10.51 -13.17
C ASN A 129 10.12 10.01 -12.23
N LEU A 130 9.90 8.94 -11.46
CA LEU A 130 10.98 8.05 -11.00
C LEU A 130 11.30 6.97 -12.05
#